data_AF-A0A177ELE6-F1
#
_entry.id   AF-A0A177ELE6-F1
#
_cell.length_a   1.000
_cell.length_b   1.000
_cell.length_c   1.000
_cell.angle_alpha   90.00
_cell.angle_beta   90.00
_cell.angle_gamma   90.00
#
_symmetry.space_group_name_H-M   'P 1'
#
loop_
_entity.id
_entity.type
_entity.pdbx_description
1 polymer ?
#
loop_
_entity_poly.entity_id
_entity_poly.type
_entity_poly.pdbx_seq_one_letter_code
_entity_poly.pdbx_strand_id
1 'polypeptide(L)'
;TKKYNTDYLPETKKTMPLKDFFSKYTEPAEVTDYTMHQYWCRVVADLKNDKILYLKEGTNELDSSLLNVLYVASDITGNKEEVVNEIEHLEELLADKKVDDEIDIEESLTTIFKELSNNKNLEVECDEFTVGTREDKKLDLFGEFKLVYTFNEKRNEILIEIDSEHSSISLLEDSLSIEEKNIIKEKLTKVQNTYSNVENYTACIIRQHINIELAKMEKESALRQIQESIRNNRDNINDIFLHGMLVSVDQKASIVTYFLTMYLNDNLSKNNSLVRFTNNLIGSTPLDDLETRNDMLLYCVLNRNSKNYYTGLKSCWEEITKIAINNFYTITIEILARSNHLVDVKLECFKNLMIVVADSAEKYDMILGPLLIEEIVKLSRKTNEPTKVRLEFIKIIDETVMQPDGSNMFCVYIRWIYDIGKSYDFSLDDKKEIIRILMDKIDVNYNFNRNNKLDYWFLKYYSYILEDLEMSKDLLYDKEIPESVEKYNCLMNKISEIIEFGKKEFPEFFIRFNI
;
A
#
# COMPACT_ATOMS: atom_id res chain seq x y z
N THR A 1 -15.50 38.68 2.83
CA THR A 1 -15.06 38.54 1.42
C THR A 1 -14.32 37.22 1.30
N LYS A 2 -14.54 36.41 0.26
CA LYS A 2 -13.82 35.12 0.05
C LYS A 2 -12.39 35.35 -0.50
N LYS A 3 -11.70 36.36 0.01
CA LYS A 3 -10.36 36.76 -0.45
C LYS A 3 -9.34 36.47 0.63
N TYR A 4 -8.16 36.02 0.23
CA TYR A 4 -7.03 35.95 1.13
C TYR A 4 -6.69 37.35 1.65
N ASN A 5 -6.29 37.41 2.92
CA ASN A 5 -5.82 38.61 3.58
C ASN A 5 -4.42 38.32 4.12
N THR A 6 -3.45 39.16 3.81
CA THR A 6 -2.08 39.09 4.35
C THR A 6 -1.65 40.38 5.03
N ASP A 7 -2.58 41.31 5.27
CA ASP A 7 -2.29 42.65 5.82
C ASP A 7 -1.77 42.58 7.26
N TYR A 8 -2.12 41.51 7.98
CA TYR A 8 -1.65 41.25 9.34
C TYR A 8 -0.18 40.77 9.40
N LEU A 9 0.42 40.43 8.25
CA LEU A 9 1.83 40.06 8.14
C LEU A 9 2.71 41.30 7.94
N PRO A 10 3.91 41.34 8.56
CA PRO A 10 4.79 42.50 8.49
C PRO A 10 5.25 42.77 7.06
N GLU A 11 5.56 44.02 6.74
CA GLU A 11 6.05 44.44 5.42
C GLU A 11 7.59 44.34 5.39
N THR A 12 8.13 43.17 5.05
CA THR A 12 9.58 42.91 5.05
C THR A 12 10.01 42.21 3.76
N LYS A 13 11.31 42.27 3.43
CA LYS A 13 11.83 41.55 2.26
C LYS A 13 11.53 40.04 2.28
N LYS A 14 11.44 39.44 3.48
CA LYS A 14 11.16 38.01 3.65
C LYS A 14 9.69 37.67 3.38
N THR A 15 8.77 38.56 3.76
CA THR A 15 7.32 38.37 3.58
C THR A 15 6.81 38.77 2.20
N MET A 16 7.51 39.65 1.49
CA MET A 16 7.08 40.14 0.18
C MET A 16 6.71 39.04 -0.82
N PRO A 17 7.48 37.94 -1.00
CA PRO A 17 7.11 36.87 -1.93
C PRO A 17 5.74 36.24 -1.63
N LEU A 18 5.45 36.01 -0.35
CA LEU A 18 4.17 35.46 0.12
C LEU A 18 3.02 36.45 -0.12
N LYS A 19 3.22 37.74 0.21
CA LYS A 19 2.23 38.79 -0.01
C LYS A 19 1.96 38.99 -1.50
N ASP A 20 3.00 38.99 -2.34
CA ASP A 20 2.91 39.08 -3.79
C ASP A 20 2.12 37.90 -4.37
N PHE A 21 2.37 36.68 -3.89
CA PHE A 21 1.63 35.48 -4.30
C PHE A 21 0.12 35.65 -4.04
N PHE A 22 -0.28 35.98 -2.81
CA PHE A 22 -1.69 36.14 -2.47
C PHE A 22 -2.32 37.42 -3.03
N SER A 23 -1.53 38.43 -3.39
CA SER A 23 -2.02 39.61 -4.13
C SER A 23 -2.36 39.26 -5.58
N LYS A 24 -1.63 38.32 -6.18
CA LYS A 24 -1.88 37.83 -7.55
C LYS A 24 -3.01 36.79 -7.57
N TYR A 25 -3.01 35.87 -6.60
CA TYR A 25 -3.99 34.80 -6.45
C TYR A 25 -4.88 35.08 -5.23
N THR A 26 -5.75 36.08 -5.36
CA THR A 26 -6.52 36.64 -4.22
C THR A 26 -7.64 35.77 -3.69
N GLU A 27 -8.07 34.75 -4.42
CA GLU A 27 -9.20 33.89 -4.06
C GLU A 27 -8.76 32.42 -4.10
N PRO A 28 -9.31 31.54 -3.24
CA PRO A 28 -9.04 30.10 -3.30
C PRO A 28 -9.39 29.53 -4.67
N ALA A 29 -8.51 28.72 -5.23
CA ALA A 29 -8.71 28.02 -6.49
C ALA A 29 -8.85 26.51 -6.24
N GLU A 30 -9.83 25.88 -6.88
CA GLU A 30 -10.00 24.41 -6.80
C GLU A 30 -8.90 23.65 -7.54
N VAL A 31 -8.29 24.28 -8.55
CA VAL A 31 -7.23 23.70 -9.37
C VAL A 31 -6.06 24.66 -9.47
N THR A 32 -4.86 24.12 -9.31
CA THR A 32 -3.60 24.85 -9.46
C THR A 32 -3.03 24.58 -10.84
N ASP A 33 -2.65 25.62 -11.57
CA ASP A 33 -1.90 25.47 -12.83
C ASP A 33 -0.38 25.48 -12.58
N TYR A 34 0.39 25.07 -13.59
CA TYR A 34 1.85 25.05 -13.52
C TYR A 34 2.45 26.42 -13.15
N THR A 35 1.83 27.51 -13.60
CA THR A 35 2.31 28.87 -13.33
C THR A 35 2.11 29.23 -11.85
N MET A 36 0.93 28.95 -11.30
CA MET A 36 0.62 29.16 -9.89
C MET A 36 1.54 28.31 -9.01
N HIS A 37 1.78 27.05 -9.37
CA HIS A 37 2.74 26.20 -8.67
C HIS A 37 4.16 26.78 -8.71
N GLN A 38 4.66 27.22 -9.88
CA GLN A 38 5.98 27.85 -9.97
C GLN A 38 6.09 29.13 -9.13
N TYR A 39 5.00 29.91 -9.07
CA TYR A 39 4.93 31.08 -8.21
C TYR A 39 4.99 30.71 -6.73
N TRP A 40 4.28 29.65 -6.31
CA TRP A 40 4.35 29.13 -4.95
C TRP A 40 5.75 28.62 -4.60
N CYS A 41 6.40 27.87 -5.50
CA CYS A 41 7.78 27.43 -5.28
C CYS A 41 8.73 28.58 -4.96
N ARG A 42 8.59 29.74 -5.63
CA ARG A 42 9.43 30.92 -5.36
C ARG A 42 9.25 31.50 -3.96
N VAL A 43 8.13 31.23 -3.30
CA VAL A 43 7.87 31.68 -1.92
C VAL A 43 8.69 30.86 -0.93
N VAL A 44 8.84 29.56 -1.18
CA VAL A 44 9.42 28.60 -0.21
C VAL A 44 10.81 28.06 -0.60
N ALA A 45 11.26 28.30 -1.83
CA ALA A 45 12.55 27.83 -2.34
C ALA A 45 13.72 28.73 -1.94
N ASP A 46 14.90 28.12 -1.74
CA ASP A 46 16.18 28.80 -1.53
C ASP A 46 16.19 29.85 -0.41
N LEU A 47 15.34 29.67 0.61
CA LEU A 47 15.24 30.57 1.77
C LEU A 47 16.62 30.67 2.44
N LYS A 48 17.02 31.89 2.79
CA LYS A 48 18.36 32.17 3.38
C LYS A 48 18.32 32.02 4.89
N ASN A 49 17.89 30.84 5.34
CA ASN A 49 17.85 30.43 6.74
C ASN A 49 18.61 29.11 6.87
N ASP A 50 19.64 29.08 7.70
CA ASP A 50 20.53 27.94 7.91
C ASP A 50 19.90 26.81 8.75
N LYS A 51 18.74 27.08 9.37
CA LYS A 51 17.93 26.07 10.07
C LYS A 51 17.02 25.27 9.13
N ILE A 52 16.79 25.76 7.91
CA ILE A 52 15.96 25.09 6.90
C ILE A 52 16.83 24.12 6.10
N LEU A 53 16.41 22.86 6.05
CA LEU A 53 17.04 21.80 5.29
C LEU A 53 16.29 21.53 3.99
N TYR A 54 17.02 21.63 2.89
CA TYR A 54 16.62 21.15 1.58
C TYR A 54 17.38 19.86 1.28
N LEU A 55 16.68 18.79 0.89
CA LEU A 55 17.24 17.44 0.76
C LEU A 55 18.17 17.29 -0.45
N LYS A 56 17.97 18.08 -1.51
CA LYS A 56 18.79 18.04 -2.72
C LYS A 56 19.23 19.44 -3.13
N GLU A 57 20.52 19.59 -3.44
CA GLU A 57 21.09 20.84 -3.92
C GLU A 57 20.42 21.27 -5.23
N GLY A 58 19.88 22.49 -5.28
CA GLY A 58 19.18 23.04 -6.44
C GLY A 58 17.75 22.53 -6.65
N THR A 59 17.16 21.83 -5.68
CA THR A 59 15.73 21.49 -5.68
C THR A 59 14.98 22.27 -4.59
N ASN A 60 13.65 22.23 -4.66
CA ASN A 60 12.77 22.82 -3.65
C ASN A 60 12.25 21.77 -2.65
N GLU A 61 12.93 20.63 -2.56
CA GLU A 61 12.53 19.49 -1.73
C GLU A 61 12.97 19.73 -0.29
N LEU A 62 12.00 19.96 0.59
CA LEU A 62 12.20 20.21 2.02
C LEU A 62 12.19 18.88 2.78
N ASP A 63 13.01 18.81 3.82
CA ASP A 63 12.90 17.78 4.87
C ASP A 63 11.53 17.87 5.55
N SER A 64 10.85 16.74 5.79
CA SER A 64 9.45 16.68 6.22
C SER A 64 9.24 16.96 7.71
N SER A 65 10.31 17.07 8.50
CA SER A 65 10.24 17.19 9.95
C SER A 65 9.57 18.48 10.46
N LEU A 66 8.99 18.43 11.66
CA LEU A 66 8.20 19.53 12.20
C LEU A 66 8.99 20.82 12.35
N LEU A 67 10.20 20.79 12.94
CA LEU A 67 10.98 22.04 13.09
C LEU A 67 11.31 22.66 11.73
N ASN A 68 11.59 21.83 10.71
CA ASN A 68 11.86 22.31 9.37
C ASN A 68 10.64 23.05 8.79
N VAL A 69 9.44 22.47 8.93
CA VAL A 69 8.17 23.10 8.53
C VAL A 69 7.94 24.41 9.27
N LEU A 70 8.16 24.45 10.58
CA LEU A 70 7.97 25.65 11.41
C LEU A 70 8.96 26.76 11.04
N TYR A 71 10.23 26.44 10.77
CA TYR A 71 11.21 27.42 10.31
C TYR A 71 10.87 28.00 8.94
N VAL A 72 10.39 27.19 8.00
CA VAL A 72 9.88 27.67 6.70
C VAL A 72 8.71 28.63 6.91
N ALA A 73 7.72 28.23 7.71
CA ALA A 73 6.55 29.05 8.02
C ALA A 73 6.95 30.38 8.69
N SER A 74 7.86 30.35 9.65
CA SER A 74 8.39 31.53 10.33
C SER A 74 9.10 32.46 9.36
N ASP A 75 9.96 31.93 8.47
CA ASP A 75 10.76 32.77 7.57
C ASP A 75 9.88 33.52 6.55
N ILE A 76 8.93 32.82 5.91
CA ILE A 76 8.02 33.42 4.91
C ILE A 76 6.98 34.36 5.53
N THR A 77 6.73 34.27 6.85
CA THR A 77 5.80 35.13 7.59
C THR A 77 6.49 36.27 8.34
N GLY A 78 7.82 36.37 8.21
CA GLY A 78 8.59 37.53 8.64
C GLY A 78 9.30 37.38 9.98
N ASN A 79 9.47 36.15 10.47
CA ASN A 79 10.13 35.82 11.74
C ASN A 79 9.53 36.60 12.91
N LYS A 80 8.24 36.39 13.16
CA LYS A 80 7.58 36.96 14.33
C LYS A 80 8.29 36.47 15.60
N GLU A 81 8.60 37.38 16.50
CA GLU A 81 9.38 37.09 17.72
C GLU A 81 8.76 35.95 18.54
N GLU A 82 7.45 36.00 18.80
CA GLU A 82 6.73 34.94 19.51
C GLU A 82 6.91 33.56 18.86
N VAL A 83 6.81 33.49 17.52
CA VAL A 83 6.93 32.25 16.76
C VAL A 83 8.34 31.71 16.82
N VAL A 84 9.35 32.57 16.69
CA VAL A 84 10.76 32.17 16.78
C VAL A 84 11.09 31.66 18.19
N ASN A 85 10.62 32.35 19.23
CA ASN A 85 10.84 31.95 20.62
C ASN A 85 10.24 30.57 20.92
N GLU A 86 9.03 30.27 20.43
CA GLU A 86 8.43 28.95 20.59
C GLU A 86 9.19 27.86 19.82
N ILE A 87 9.68 28.16 18.62
CA ILE A 87 10.52 27.19 17.87
C ILE A 87 11.83 26.92 18.63
N GLU A 88 12.48 27.95 19.17
CA GLU A 88 13.68 27.81 20.00
C GLU A 88 13.39 27.01 21.28
N HIS A 89 12.23 27.22 21.91
CA HIS A 89 11.80 26.42 23.05
C HIS A 89 11.66 24.92 22.70
N LEU A 90 11.10 24.60 21.53
CA LEU A 90 11.04 23.22 21.05
C LEU A 90 12.44 22.62 20.80
N GLU A 91 13.39 23.41 20.28
CA GLU A 91 14.79 22.96 20.14
C GLU A 91 15.43 22.66 21.52
N GLU A 92 15.16 23.48 22.53
CA GLU A 92 15.64 23.26 23.90
C GLU A 92 15.04 22.00 24.52
N LEU A 93 13.73 21.75 24.32
CA LEU A 93 13.06 20.54 24.79
C LEU A 93 13.65 19.28 24.15
N LEU A 94 14.06 19.35 22.88
CA LEU A 94 14.67 18.26 22.14
C LEU A 94 16.12 17.97 22.58
N ALA A 95 16.85 18.95 23.09
CA ALA A 95 18.29 18.83 23.37
C ALA A 95 18.63 17.72 24.39
N ASP A 96 17.72 17.44 25.32
CA ASP A 96 17.89 16.43 26.38
C ASP A 96 17.21 15.08 26.06
N LYS A 97 16.66 14.93 24.85
CA LYS A 97 15.85 13.78 24.45
C LYS A 97 16.62 12.77 23.63
N LYS A 98 16.03 11.59 23.51
CA LYS A 98 16.52 10.48 22.69
C LYS A 98 15.48 10.13 21.64
N VAL A 99 15.94 9.43 20.61
CA VAL A 99 15.05 8.81 19.62
C VAL A 99 14.04 7.92 20.35
N ASP A 100 12.80 7.96 19.89
CA ASP A 100 11.62 7.28 20.46
C ASP A 100 11.08 7.88 21.77
N ASP A 101 11.66 8.98 22.28
CA ASP A 101 11.01 9.74 23.36
C ASP A 101 9.76 10.44 22.80
N GLU A 102 8.72 10.56 23.64
CA GLU A 102 7.50 11.30 23.32
C GLU A 102 7.51 12.68 24.00
N ILE A 103 6.99 13.70 23.30
CA ILE A 103 6.92 15.08 23.77
C ILE A 103 5.54 15.67 23.46
N ASP A 104 4.88 16.18 24.49
CA ASP A 104 3.70 17.04 24.33
C ASP A 104 4.15 18.46 23.95
N ILE A 105 3.67 18.93 22.80
CA ILE A 105 3.99 20.23 22.20
C ILE A 105 2.74 21.02 21.81
N GLU A 106 1.55 20.61 22.28
CA GLU A 106 0.27 21.20 21.87
C GLU A 106 0.21 22.71 22.17
N GLU A 107 0.75 23.12 23.31
CA GLU A 107 0.77 24.53 23.74
C GLU A 107 1.66 25.38 22.81
N SER A 108 2.87 24.92 22.49
CA SER A 108 3.78 25.62 21.58
C SER A 108 3.20 25.71 20.16
N LEU A 109 2.63 24.62 19.64
CA LEU A 109 1.96 24.65 18.33
C LEU A 109 0.77 25.60 18.34
N THR A 110 -0.03 25.59 19.42
CA THR A 110 -1.17 26.50 19.60
C THR A 110 -0.71 27.96 19.53
N THR A 111 0.35 28.32 20.25
CA THR A 111 0.91 29.67 20.25
C THR A 111 1.41 30.07 18.86
N ILE A 112 2.22 29.22 18.22
CA ILE A 112 2.76 29.48 16.88
C ILE A 112 1.63 29.71 15.87
N PHE A 113 0.69 28.78 15.75
CA PHE A 113 -0.34 28.86 14.71
C PHE A 113 -1.38 29.95 15.00
N LYS A 114 -1.69 30.25 16.27
CA LYS A 114 -2.51 31.43 16.61
C LYS A 114 -1.82 32.71 16.18
N GLU A 115 -0.51 32.83 16.36
CA GLU A 115 0.23 34.02 15.95
C GLU A 115 0.33 34.17 14.43
N LEU A 116 0.53 33.07 13.72
CA LEU A 116 0.55 33.04 12.26
C LEU A 116 -0.84 33.21 11.62
N SER A 117 -1.91 32.90 12.33
CA SER A 117 -3.28 33.01 11.80
C SER A 117 -3.84 34.43 11.86
N ASN A 118 -4.63 34.80 10.85
CA ASN A 118 -5.50 35.97 10.88
C ASN A 118 -6.69 35.78 11.83
N ASN A 119 -7.20 34.54 11.93
CA ASN A 119 -8.27 34.18 12.85
C ASN A 119 -7.67 33.64 14.15
N LYS A 120 -7.81 34.40 15.23
CA LYS A 120 -7.29 34.02 16.55
C LYS A 120 -8.15 32.97 17.27
N ASN A 121 -9.36 32.70 16.76
CA ASN A 121 -10.19 31.57 17.18
C ASN A 121 -9.76 30.29 16.44
N LEU A 122 -8.49 29.94 16.62
CA LEU A 122 -7.85 28.74 16.11
C LEU A 122 -7.41 27.92 17.32
N GLU A 123 -7.73 26.64 17.33
CA GLU A 123 -7.25 25.68 18.30
C GLU A 123 -6.33 24.67 17.59
N VAL A 124 -5.35 24.15 18.31
CA VAL A 124 -4.53 23.03 17.85
C VAL A 124 -4.85 21.86 18.77
N GLU A 125 -5.09 20.69 18.19
CA GLU A 125 -5.24 19.44 18.92
C GLU A 125 -4.16 18.48 18.40
N CYS A 126 -3.35 17.91 19.28
CA CYS A 126 -2.38 16.88 18.89
C CYS A 126 -2.13 15.87 19.99
N ASP A 127 -1.74 14.66 19.59
CA ASP A 127 -1.15 13.70 20.51
C ASP A 127 0.35 14.02 20.71
N GLU A 128 1.03 13.26 21.57
CA GLU A 128 2.46 13.42 21.78
C GLU A 128 3.25 13.14 20.49
N PHE A 129 4.27 13.96 20.22
CA PHE A 129 5.16 13.78 19.08
C PHE A 129 6.31 12.86 19.43
N THR A 130 6.67 11.99 18.50
CA THR A 130 7.83 11.10 18.62
C THR A 130 9.11 11.83 18.18
N VAL A 131 10.15 11.74 19.00
CA VAL A 131 11.49 12.21 18.63
C VAL A 131 12.11 11.25 17.63
N GLY A 132 12.41 11.76 16.45
CA GLY A 132 13.09 11.02 15.39
C GLY A 132 14.38 11.70 14.95
N THR A 133 14.91 11.25 13.82
CA THR A 133 16.16 11.78 13.24
C THR A 133 15.91 12.27 11.82
N ARG A 134 16.38 13.47 11.52
CA ARG A 134 16.36 14.07 10.18
C ARG A 134 17.41 13.45 9.27
N GLU A 135 17.35 13.78 7.98
CA GLU A 135 18.35 13.34 7.00
C GLU A 135 19.79 13.81 7.34
N ASP A 136 19.93 14.98 7.98
CA ASP A 136 21.22 15.52 8.43
C ASP A 136 21.71 14.96 9.79
N LYS A 137 20.99 13.96 10.33
CA LYS A 137 21.26 13.26 11.60
C LYS A 137 21.03 14.09 12.87
N LYS A 138 20.32 15.22 12.78
CA LYS A 138 19.84 15.94 13.97
C LYS A 138 18.50 15.38 14.44
N LEU A 139 18.21 15.57 15.73
CA LEU A 139 16.91 15.21 16.30
C LEU A 139 15.83 16.20 15.86
N ASP A 140 14.61 15.70 15.68
CA ASP A 140 13.42 16.47 15.34
C ASP A 140 12.15 15.69 15.73
N LEU A 141 10.98 16.23 15.41
CA LEU A 141 9.67 15.74 15.86
C LEU A 141 8.83 15.26 14.67
N PHE A 142 8.18 14.11 14.89
CA PHE A 142 7.29 13.44 13.94
C PHE A 142 5.99 13.05 14.64
N GLY A 143 4.87 13.14 13.93
CA GLY A 143 3.54 12.99 14.50
C GLY A 143 2.48 13.74 13.70
N GLU A 144 1.29 13.84 14.27
CA GLU A 144 0.15 14.50 13.64
C GLU A 144 -0.46 15.57 14.53
N PHE A 145 -1.02 16.60 13.91
CA PHE A 145 -1.78 17.64 14.61
C PHE A 145 -2.92 18.17 13.76
N LYS A 146 -3.96 18.68 14.43
CA LYS A 146 -5.15 19.24 13.81
C LYS A 146 -5.23 20.74 14.07
N LEU A 147 -5.45 21.50 13.00
CA LEU A 147 -5.83 22.91 13.08
C LEU A 147 -7.35 23.01 13.07
N VAL A 148 -7.93 23.41 14.20
CA VAL A 148 -9.37 23.46 14.42
C VAL A 148 -9.88 24.90 14.33
N TYR A 149 -10.70 25.18 13.32
CA TYR A 149 -11.30 26.49 13.09
C TYR A 149 -12.80 26.46 13.39
N THR A 150 -13.23 27.31 14.33
CA THR A 150 -14.66 27.49 14.62
C THR A 150 -15.17 28.82 14.08
N PHE A 151 -16.13 28.76 13.15
CA PHE A 151 -16.80 29.95 12.60
C PHE A 151 -18.31 29.71 12.49
N ASN A 152 -19.11 30.60 13.08
CA ASN A 152 -20.57 30.47 13.13
C ASN A 152 -21.05 29.09 13.61
N GLU A 153 -20.50 28.60 14.73
CA GLU A 153 -20.82 27.29 15.33
C GLU A 153 -20.43 26.07 14.47
N LYS A 154 -19.76 26.29 13.32
CA LYS A 154 -19.19 25.22 12.50
C LYS A 154 -17.72 25.03 12.82
N ARG A 155 -17.37 23.81 13.21
CA ARG A 155 -16.01 23.37 13.50
C ARG A 155 -15.46 22.67 12.26
N ASN A 156 -14.41 23.23 11.65
CA ASN A 156 -13.70 22.64 10.52
C ASN A 156 -12.27 22.29 10.96
N GLU A 157 -11.73 21.19 10.45
CA GLU A 157 -10.44 20.68 10.90
C GLU A 157 -9.53 20.41 9.70
N ILE A 158 -8.26 20.80 9.83
CA ILE A 158 -7.20 20.45 8.89
C ILE A 158 -6.24 19.53 9.65
N LEU A 159 -6.07 18.30 9.19
CA LEU A 159 -5.09 17.36 9.72
C LEU A 159 -3.78 17.53 8.97
N ILE A 160 -2.68 17.62 9.71
CA ILE A 160 -1.32 17.64 9.20
C ILE A 160 -0.59 16.47 9.83
N GLU A 161 -0.08 15.58 8.98
CA GLU A 161 0.70 14.39 9.37
C GLU A 161 2.15 14.59 8.92
N ILE A 162 3.09 14.33 9.80
CA ILE A 162 4.53 14.52 9.58
C ILE A 162 5.25 13.21 9.91
N ASP A 163 5.68 12.53 8.86
CA ASP A 163 6.53 11.35 8.93
C ASP A 163 7.95 11.67 8.47
N SER A 164 8.89 10.76 8.75
CA SER A 164 10.32 10.91 8.40
C SER A 164 10.60 11.05 6.91
N GLU A 165 9.67 10.58 6.07
CA GLU A 165 9.84 10.60 4.61
C GLU A 165 8.89 11.60 3.94
N HIS A 166 7.70 11.79 4.49
CA HIS A 166 6.61 12.52 3.85
C HIS A 166 5.81 13.37 4.85
N SER A 167 5.17 14.41 4.34
CA SER A 167 4.15 15.14 5.07
C SER A 167 2.85 15.15 4.29
N SER A 168 1.75 15.03 5.00
CA SER A 168 0.40 14.95 4.46
C SER A 168 -0.43 16.11 5.03
N ILE A 169 -1.34 16.64 4.20
CA ILE A 169 -2.35 17.59 4.61
C ILE A 169 -3.69 17.12 4.11
N SER A 170 -4.66 17.03 5.01
CA SER A 170 -6.03 16.67 4.65
C SER A 170 -7.05 17.58 5.33
N LEU A 171 -8.11 17.88 4.61
CA LEU A 171 -9.30 18.50 5.19
C LEU A 171 -10.13 17.37 5.78
N LEU A 172 -10.31 17.38 7.09
CA LEU A 172 -11.26 16.46 7.72
C LEU A 172 -12.65 16.99 7.42
N GLU A 173 -13.43 16.23 6.65
CA GLU A 173 -14.81 16.60 6.33
C GLU A 173 -15.60 16.83 7.63
N ASP A 174 -16.39 17.91 7.65
CA ASP A 174 -17.38 18.22 8.70
C ASP A 174 -17.97 16.89 9.20
N SER A 175 -17.76 16.56 10.47
CA SER A 175 -18.36 15.38 11.09
C SER A 175 -19.84 15.64 11.30
N LEU A 176 -20.59 15.72 10.20
CA LEU A 176 -22.04 15.84 10.19
C LEU A 176 -22.58 14.76 11.12
N SER A 177 -23.36 15.18 12.11
CA SER A 177 -24.05 14.26 12.99
C SER A 177 -24.91 13.30 12.17
N ILE A 178 -25.22 12.13 12.73
CA ILE A 178 -26.10 11.15 12.07
C ILE A 178 -27.45 11.81 11.72
N GLU A 179 -27.95 12.71 12.56
CA GLU A 179 -29.18 13.45 12.34
C GLU A 179 -29.08 14.40 11.14
N GLU A 180 -28.00 15.18 11.03
CA GLU A 180 -27.77 16.07 9.88
C GLU A 180 -27.61 15.29 8.58
N LYS A 181 -26.87 14.18 8.59
CA LYS A 181 -26.75 13.28 7.43
C LYS A 181 -28.11 12.77 6.98
N ASN A 182 -28.98 12.37 7.92
CA ASN A 182 -30.33 11.91 7.61
C ASN A 182 -31.20 13.02 7.01
N ILE A 183 -31.13 14.25 7.54
CA ILE A 183 -31.86 15.41 6.99
C ILE A 183 -31.40 15.71 5.56
N ILE A 184 -30.09 15.71 5.31
CA ILE A 184 -29.53 15.95 3.98
C ILE A 184 -29.95 14.83 3.03
N LYS A 185 -29.83 13.57 3.43
CA LYS A 185 -30.26 12.41 2.64
C LYS A 185 -31.74 12.49 2.27
N GLU A 186 -32.62 12.86 3.19
CA GLU A 186 -34.04 13.03 2.91
C GLU A 186 -34.30 14.13 1.87
N LYS A 187 -33.62 15.28 2.00
CA LYS A 187 -33.72 16.38 1.03
C LYS A 187 -33.19 15.99 -0.35
N LEU A 188 -32.02 15.36 -0.43
CA LEU A 188 -31.43 14.88 -1.67
C LEU A 188 -32.35 13.86 -2.35
N THR A 189 -32.95 12.93 -1.58
CA THR A 189 -33.91 11.95 -2.10
C THR A 189 -35.16 12.63 -2.67
N LYS A 190 -35.69 13.66 -2.01
CA LYS A 190 -36.83 14.46 -2.53
C LYS A 190 -36.50 15.14 -3.86
N VAL A 191 -35.30 15.75 -3.96
CA VAL A 191 -34.83 16.36 -5.22
C VAL A 191 -34.70 15.27 -6.29
N GLN A 192 -34.05 14.14 -5.97
CA GLN A 192 -33.88 13.03 -6.91
C GLN A 192 -35.21 12.51 -7.45
N ASN A 193 -36.22 12.34 -6.59
CA ASN A 193 -37.56 11.90 -6.97
C ASN A 193 -38.24 12.87 -7.94
N THR A 194 -37.99 14.17 -7.80
CA THR A 194 -38.51 15.21 -8.72
C THR A 194 -37.96 15.04 -10.13
N TYR A 195 -36.73 14.55 -10.26
CA TYR A 195 -36.06 14.34 -11.54
C TYR A 195 -36.09 12.88 -12.02
N SER A 196 -36.77 11.96 -11.31
CA SER A 196 -36.74 10.52 -11.60
C SER A 196 -37.25 10.16 -13.00
N ASN A 197 -38.34 10.80 -13.44
CA ASN A 197 -38.99 10.54 -14.72
C ASN A 197 -38.61 11.54 -15.83
N VAL A 198 -37.61 12.40 -15.59
CA VAL A 198 -37.20 13.43 -16.55
C VAL A 198 -35.99 12.93 -17.34
N GLU A 199 -36.19 12.66 -18.62
CA GLU A 199 -35.17 12.16 -19.55
C GLU A 199 -34.53 13.31 -20.33
N ASN A 200 -33.81 14.20 -19.63
CA ASN A 200 -32.95 15.19 -20.27
C ASN A 200 -31.58 15.25 -19.58
N TYR A 201 -30.60 15.84 -20.27
CA TYR A 201 -29.22 15.93 -19.81
C TYR A 201 -29.11 16.53 -18.40
N THR A 202 -29.78 17.66 -18.16
CA THR A 202 -29.76 18.34 -16.86
C THR A 202 -30.29 17.44 -15.73
N ALA A 203 -31.39 16.74 -15.96
CA ALA A 203 -31.96 15.82 -14.99
C ALA A 203 -31.03 14.62 -14.73
N CYS A 204 -30.38 14.08 -15.76
CA CYS A 204 -29.36 13.04 -15.60
C CYS A 204 -28.19 13.50 -14.73
N ILE A 205 -27.64 14.69 -15.00
CA ILE A 205 -26.52 15.24 -14.23
C ILE A 205 -26.93 15.52 -12.77
N ILE A 206 -28.13 16.07 -12.54
CA ILE A 206 -28.64 16.27 -11.16
C ILE A 206 -28.75 14.94 -10.42
N ARG A 207 -29.35 13.92 -11.03
CA ARG A 207 -29.47 12.59 -10.41
C ARG A 207 -28.11 11.98 -10.12
N GLN A 208 -27.16 12.08 -11.05
CA GLN A 208 -25.82 11.55 -10.88
C GLN A 208 -25.06 12.26 -9.77
N HIS A 209 -25.11 13.59 -9.72
CA HIS A 209 -24.50 14.35 -8.64
C HIS A 209 -25.08 13.96 -7.28
N ILE A 210 -26.41 13.81 -7.19
CA ILE A 210 -27.06 13.33 -5.96
C ILE A 210 -26.58 11.93 -5.58
N ASN A 211 -26.45 11.00 -6.53
CA ASN A 211 -25.92 9.66 -6.27
C ASN A 211 -24.50 9.71 -5.67
N ILE A 212 -23.62 10.55 -6.23
CA ILE A 212 -22.24 10.70 -5.74
C ILE A 212 -22.25 11.24 -4.30
N GLU A 213 -23.03 12.29 -4.02
CA GLU A 213 -23.09 12.88 -2.68
C GLU A 213 -23.68 11.91 -1.64
N LEU A 214 -24.67 11.11 -2.02
CA LEU A 214 -25.23 10.05 -1.16
C LEU A 214 -24.20 8.93 -0.92
N ALA A 215 -23.49 8.49 -1.95
CA ALA A 215 -22.46 7.46 -1.86
C ALA A 215 -21.32 7.88 -0.91
N LYS A 216 -20.87 9.15 -0.98
CA LYS A 216 -19.89 9.72 -0.03
C LYS A 216 -20.37 9.63 1.42
N MET A 217 -21.64 9.97 1.68
CA MET A 217 -22.22 9.89 3.03
C MET A 217 -22.30 8.46 3.57
N GLU A 218 -22.51 7.47 2.68
CA GLU A 218 -22.56 6.04 2.99
C GLU A 218 -21.17 5.39 3.05
N LYS A 219 -20.10 6.17 2.82
CA LYS A 219 -18.72 5.69 2.66
C LYS A 219 -18.59 4.63 1.56
N GLU A 220 -19.45 4.68 0.55
CA GLU A 220 -19.29 3.86 -0.64
C GLU A 220 -18.09 4.36 -1.45
N SER A 221 -17.18 3.44 -1.77
CA SER A 221 -15.98 3.80 -2.53
C SER A 221 -16.34 4.06 -4.00
N ALA A 222 -16.06 5.27 -4.48
CA ALA A 222 -16.10 5.60 -5.91
C ALA A 222 -15.31 4.60 -6.76
N LEU A 223 -14.24 4.02 -6.19
CA LEU A 223 -13.46 2.96 -6.81
C LEU A 223 -14.32 1.76 -7.23
N ARG A 224 -15.28 1.32 -6.39
CA ARG A 224 -16.14 0.17 -6.72
C ARG A 224 -17.00 0.44 -7.94
N GLN A 225 -17.61 1.63 -8.02
CA GLN A 225 -18.44 2.04 -9.15
C GLN A 225 -17.62 2.15 -10.44
N ILE A 226 -16.37 2.61 -10.35
CA ILE A 226 -15.43 2.64 -11.47
C ILE A 226 -15.04 1.23 -11.91
N GLN A 227 -14.72 0.34 -10.98
CA GLN A 227 -14.40 -1.06 -11.27
C GLN A 227 -15.58 -1.76 -11.96
N GLU A 228 -16.81 -1.53 -11.50
CA GLU A 228 -18.01 -2.03 -12.16
C GLU A 228 -18.18 -1.45 -13.58
N SER A 229 -17.90 -0.16 -13.76
CA SER A 229 -17.93 0.48 -15.08
C SER A 229 -16.90 -0.14 -16.03
N ILE A 230 -15.67 -0.39 -15.56
CA ILE A 230 -14.61 -1.06 -16.32
C ILE A 230 -15.02 -2.49 -16.69
N ARG A 231 -15.71 -3.20 -15.78
CA ARG A 231 -16.19 -4.57 -15.99
C ARG A 231 -17.32 -4.64 -17.03
N ASN A 232 -18.27 -3.70 -16.96
CA ASN A 232 -19.49 -3.72 -17.75
C ASN A 232 -19.32 -3.05 -19.13
N ASN A 233 -18.51 -2.00 -19.22
CA ASN A 233 -18.42 -1.13 -20.39
C ASN A 233 -16.99 -1.05 -20.94
N ARG A 234 -16.52 -2.18 -21.49
CA ARG A 234 -15.14 -2.41 -21.99
C ARG A 234 -14.60 -1.33 -22.94
N ASP A 235 -15.45 -0.59 -23.63
CA ASP A 235 -15.04 0.43 -24.61
C ASP A 235 -15.51 1.86 -24.26
N ASN A 236 -16.34 2.05 -23.23
CA ASN A 236 -16.90 3.36 -22.89
C ASN A 236 -16.39 3.86 -21.54
N ILE A 237 -15.39 4.75 -21.60
CA ILE A 237 -14.82 5.41 -20.43
C ILE A 237 -15.67 6.56 -19.88
N ASN A 238 -16.71 7.00 -20.60
CA ASN A 238 -17.49 8.16 -20.18
C ASN A 238 -18.18 7.93 -18.84
N ASP A 239 -18.61 6.70 -18.57
CA ASP A 239 -19.27 6.34 -17.31
C ASP A 239 -18.30 6.44 -16.13
N ILE A 240 -17.00 6.20 -16.35
CA ILE A 240 -15.97 6.34 -15.32
C ILE A 240 -15.86 7.80 -14.87
N PHE A 241 -15.93 8.75 -15.81
CA PHE A 241 -15.85 10.18 -15.50
C PHE A 241 -17.08 10.71 -14.77
N LEU A 242 -18.16 9.92 -14.66
CA LEU A 242 -19.34 10.29 -13.89
C LEU A 242 -19.20 9.98 -12.39
N HIS A 243 -18.15 9.28 -11.96
CA HIS A 243 -17.96 8.85 -10.56
C HIS A 243 -17.08 9.78 -9.73
N GLY A 244 -16.75 10.96 -10.26
CA GLY A 244 -16.01 12.01 -9.56
C GLY A 244 -14.56 12.16 -10.00
N MET A 245 -13.83 13.05 -9.32
CA MET A 245 -12.43 13.34 -9.62
C MET A 245 -11.51 12.26 -9.05
N LEU A 246 -10.53 11.84 -9.86
CA LEU A 246 -9.49 10.87 -9.49
C LEU A 246 -8.25 11.60 -9.02
N VAL A 247 -8.24 11.97 -7.73
CA VAL A 247 -7.20 12.83 -7.16
C VAL A 247 -6.04 11.99 -6.60
N SER A 248 -6.33 10.98 -5.76
CA SER A 248 -5.28 10.27 -5.04
C SER A 248 -4.50 9.28 -5.92
N VAL A 249 -3.22 9.11 -5.60
CA VAL A 249 -2.35 8.12 -6.24
C VAL A 249 -2.93 6.71 -6.04
N ASP A 250 -3.36 6.37 -4.83
CA ASP A 250 -3.92 5.06 -4.48
C ASP A 250 -5.15 4.71 -5.31
N GLN A 251 -6.05 5.66 -5.54
CA GLN A 251 -7.23 5.45 -6.38
C GLN A 251 -6.81 5.17 -7.82
N LYS A 252 -5.87 5.95 -8.35
CA LYS A 252 -5.34 5.76 -9.71
C LYS A 252 -4.65 4.40 -9.84
N ALA A 253 -3.77 4.05 -8.90
CA ALA A 253 -3.06 2.78 -8.85
C ALA A 253 -4.05 1.61 -8.77
N SER A 254 -5.05 1.70 -7.90
CA SER A 254 -6.10 0.68 -7.76
C SER A 254 -6.89 0.47 -9.05
N ILE A 255 -7.19 1.53 -9.80
CA ILE A 255 -7.85 1.45 -11.12
C ILE A 255 -6.94 0.77 -12.15
N VAL A 256 -5.66 1.15 -12.20
CA VAL A 256 -4.68 0.55 -13.11
C VAL A 256 -4.50 -0.93 -12.80
N THR A 257 -4.34 -1.29 -11.53
CA THR A 257 -4.28 -2.67 -11.05
C THR A 257 -5.50 -3.47 -11.47
N TYR A 258 -6.72 -2.95 -11.23
CA TYR A 258 -7.96 -3.61 -11.62
C TYR A 258 -8.05 -3.85 -13.13
N PHE A 259 -7.65 -2.87 -13.94
CA PHE A 259 -7.59 -3.04 -15.39
C PHE A 259 -6.61 -4.15 -15.79
N LEU A 260 -5.39 -4.14 -15.22
CA LEU A 260 -4.35 -5.11 -15.56
C LEU A 260 -4.76 -6.55 -15.20
N THR A 261 -5.43 -6.74 -14.06
CA THR A 261 -5.91 -8.05 -13.60
C THR A 261 -7.16 -8.52 -14.34
N MET A 262 -8.04 -7.62 -14.79
CA MET A 262 -9.24 -8.01 -15.56
C MET A 262 -8.95 -8.34 -17.01
N TYR A 263 -7.96 -7.67 -17.62
CA TYR A 263 -7.64 -7.78 -19.04
C TYR A 263 -6.29 -8.50 -19.29
N LEU A 264 -5.96 -9.49 -18.45
CA LEU A 264 -4.68 -10.24 -18.52
C LEU A 264 -4.42 -10.88 -19.87
N ASN A 265 -5.47 -11.49 -20.45
CA ASN A 265 -5.39 -12.28 -21.68
C ASN A 265 -5.99 -11.55 -22.90
N ASP A 266 -6.56 -10.37 -22.68
CA ASP A 266 -7.11 -9.56 -23.76
C ASP A 266 -5.94 -8.84 -24.44
N ASN A 267 -5.87 -8.93 -25.78
CA ASN A 267 -4.90 -8.19 -26.58
C ASN A 267 -5.55 -6.89 -27.07
N LEU A 268 -5.76 -5.96 -26.15
CA LEU A 268 -6.36 -4.67 -26.48
C LEU A 268 -5.40 -3.85 -27.35
N SER A 269 -5.94 -3.08 -28.29
CA SER A 269 -5.11 -2.12 -29.03
C SER A 269 -4.62 -1.03 -28.07
N LYS A 270 -3.42 -0.49 -28.29
CA LYS A 270 -2.94 0.72 -27.60
C LYS A 270 -3.89 1.93 -27.73
N ASN A 271 -4.74 1.92 -28.76
CA ASN A 271 -5.73 2.96 -29.01
C ASN A 271 -7.09 2.69 -28.34
N ASN A 272 -7.26 1.55 -27.67
CA ASN A 272 -8.45 1.27 -26.87
C ASN A 272 -8.61 2.34 -25.79
N SER A 273 -9.86 2.72 -25.51
CA SER A 273 -10.20 3.81 -24.61
C SER A 273 -9.75 3.55 -23.18
N LEU A 274 -9.89 2.32 -22.66
CA LEU A 274 -9.41 1.93 -21.34
C LEU A 274 -7.88 1.94 -21.26
N VAL A 275 -7.19 1.41 -22.27
CA VAL A 275 -5.71 1.43 -22.33
C VAL A 275 -5.19 2.86 -22.29
N ARG A 276 -5.80 3.77 -23.07
CA ARG A 276 -5.43 5.19 -23.07
C ARG A 276 -5.76 5.85 -21.74
N PHE A 277 -6.88 5.50 -21.14
CA PHE A 277 -7.31 6.02 -19.84
C PHE A 277 -6.31 5.64 -18.74
N THR A 278 -5.97 4.36 -18.60
CA THR A 278 -4.97 3.92 -17.60
C THR A 278 -3.58 4.47 -17.90
N ASN A 279 -3.19 4.57 -19.17
CA ASN A 279 -1.93 5.23 -19.54
C ASN A 279 -1.90 6.72 -19.15
N ASN A 280 -3.04 7.42 -19.23
CA ASN A 280 -3.15 8.80 -18.76
C ASN A 280 -3.12 8.89 -17.24
N LEU A 281 -3.70 7.93 -16.50
CA LEU A 281 -3.59 7.87 -15.04
C LEU A 281 -2.13 7.75 -14.63
N ILE A 282 -1.41 6.79 -15.21
CA ILE A 282 0.04 6.58 -15.00
C ILE A 282 0.82 7.86 -15.35
N GLY A 283 0.53 8.48 -16.50
CA GLY A 283 1.22 9.70 -16.95
C GLY A 283 0.88 10.96 -16.14
N SER A 284 -0.18 10.93 -15.32
CA SER A 284 -0.59 12.03 -14.44
C SER A 284 -0.04 11.91 -13.01
N THR A 285 0.79 10.90 -12.75
CA THR A 285 1.31 10.56 -11.45
C THR A 285 2.83 10.79 -11.42
N PRO A 286 3.41 11.32 -10.33
CA PRO A 286 4.85 11.58 -10.22
C PRO A 286 5.64 10.26 -10.07
N LEU A 287 6.01 9.65 -11.20
CA LEU A 287 6.75 8.38 -11.21
C LEU A 287 8.25 8.52 -10.89
N ASP A 288 8.74 9.74 -10.67
CA ASP A 288 10.07 10.01 -10.16
C ASP A 288 10.22 9.61 -8.69
N ASP A 289 9.14 9.72 -7.93
CA ASP A 289 9.02 9.14 -6.59
C ASP A 289 8.96 7.61 -6.66
N LEU A 290 9.77 6.93 -5.83
CA LEU A 290 9.94 5.47 -5.88
C LEU A 290 8.71 4.73 -5.36
N GLU A 291 8.12 5.19 -4.25
CA GLU A 291 6.95 4.55 -3.65
C GLU A 291 5.75 4.67 -4.59
N THR A 292 5.44 5.88 -5.04
CA THR A 292 4.41 6.15 -6.04
C THR A 292 4.60 5.34 -7.32
N ARG A 293 5.83 5.23 -7.82
CA ARG A 293 6.15 4.42 -9.00
C ARG A 293 5.87 2.94 -8.76
N ASN A 294 6.25 2.42 -7.60
CA ASN A 294 6.00 1.03 -7.25
C ASN A 294 4.50 0.75 -7.18
N ASP A 295 3.73 1.55 -6.45
CA ASP A 295 2.28 1.35 -6.33
C ASP A 295 1.56 1.37 -7.67
N MET A 296 1.96 2.29 -8.55
CA MET A 296 1.34 2.43 -9.86
C MET A 296 1.68 1.27 -10.82
N LEU A 297 2.90 0.74 -10.74
CA LEU A 297 3.46 -0.15 -11.78
C LEU A 297 3.63 -1.60 -11.34
N LEU A 298 3.52 -1.90 -10.05
CA LEU A 298 3.74 -3.23 -9.47
C LEU A 298 2.98 -4.34 -10.21
N TYR A 299 1.72 -4.11 -10.55
CA TYR A 299 0.85 -5.12 -11.19
C TYR A 299 1.07 -5.27 -12.70
N CYS A 300 1.95 -4.47 -13.31
CA CYS A 300 2.29 -4.61 -14.72
C CYS A 300 2.92 -5.99 -15.03
N VAL A 301 3.58 -6.62 -14.05
CA VAL A 301 4.19 -7.95 -14.18
C VAL A 301 3.18 -9.04 -14.48
N LEU A 302 1.92 -8.85 -14.08
CA LEU A 302 0.86 -9.84 -14.28
C LEU A 302 0.34 -9.84 -15.72
N ASN A 303 0.38 -8.69 -16.40
CA ASN A 303 -0.20 -8.55 -17.73
C ASN A 303 0.91 -8.50 -18.80
N ARG A 304 0.94 -9.50 -19.68
CA ARG A 304 1.98 -9.63 -20.72
C ARG A 304 1.95 -8.49 -21.74
N ASN A 305 0.80 -7.82 -21.87
CA ASN A 305 0.62 -6.70 -22.79
C ASN A 305 0.98 -5.35 -22.16
N SER A 306 1.36 -5.27 -20.87
CA SER A 306 1.73 -4.02 -20.20
C SER A 306 2.77 -3.22 -20.98
N LYS A 307 3.81 -3.89 -21.53
CA LYS A 307 4.84 -3.23 -22.37
C LYS A 307 4.29 -2.61 -23.65
N ASN A 308 3.26 -3.23 -24.23
CA ASN A 308 2.59 -2.75 -25.43
C ASN A 308 1.60 -1.62 -25.12
N TYR A 309 0.94 -1.69 -23.96
CA TYR A 309 0.01 -0.67 -23.48
C TYR A 309 0.74 0.62 -23.12
N TYR A 310 1.85 0.53 -22.39
CA TYR A 310 2.51 1.68 -21.76
C TYR A 310 3.91 1.93 -22.33
N THR A 311 3.97 2.24 -23.62
CA THR A 311 5.24 2.44 -24.34
C THR A 311 6.09 3.62 -23.84
N GLY A 312 5.54 4.52 -23.01
CA GLY A 312 6.26 5.61 -22.38
C GLY A 312 7.20 5.19 -21.25
N LEU A 313 6.99 4.01 -20.65
CA LEU A 313 7.70 3.53 -19.46
C LEU A 313 9.03 2.81 -19.77
N LYS A 314 9.69 3.14 -20.89
CA LYS A 314 10.85 2.38 -21.39
C LYS A 314 11.97 2.20 -20.36
N SER A 315 12.27 3.26 -19.59
CA SER A 315 13.29 3.26 -18.56
C SER A 315 12.95 2.41 -17.33
N CYS A 316 11.66 2.20 -17.05
CA CYS A 316 11.20 1.52 -15.84
C CYS A 316 11.04 0.01 -16.02
N TRP A 317 11.01 -0.50 -17.25
CA TRP A 317 10.69 -1.92 -17.49
C TRP A 317 11.72 -2.91 -16.93
N GLU A 318 13.00 -2.56 -16.88
CA GLU A 318 14.01 -3.42 -16.25
C GLU A 318 13.79 -3.59 -14.75
N GLU A 319 13.35 -2.52 -14.08
CA GLU A 319 13.00 -2.53 -12.65
C GLU A 319 11.70 -3.30 -12.43
N ILE A 320 10.64 -2.95 -13.16
CA ILE A 320 9.30 -3.54 -13.01
C ILE A 320 9.31 -5.06 -13.26
N THR A 321 10.08 -5.54 -14.23
CA THR A 321 10.09 -6.97 -14.57
C THR A 321 10.82 -7.84 -13.56
N LYS A 322 11.63 -7.26 -12.67
CA LYS A 322 12.27 -8.01 -11.59
C LYS A 322 11.36 -7.98 -10.36
N ILE A 323 10.90 -9.16 -9.94
CA ILE A 323 10.11 -9.28 -8.73
C ILE A 323 11.01 -9.52 -7.52
N ALA A 324 10.94 -8.60 -6.55
CA ALA A 324 11.54 -8.75 -5.22
C ALA A 324 10.59 -9.52 -4.28
N ILE A 325 11.13 -10.16 -3.24
CA ILE A 325 10.34 -10.93 -2.26
C ILE A 325 9.17 -10.13 -1.66
N ASN A 326 9.40 -8.88 -1.25
CA ASN A 326 8.35 -8.04 -0.66
C ASN A 326 7.21 -7.78 -1.67
N ASN A 327 7.58 -7.43 -2.90
CA ASN A 327 6.62 -7.20 -3.99
C ASN A 327 5.83 -8.46 -4.32
N PHE A 328 6.47 -9.64 -4.26
CA PHE A 328 5.79 -10.92 -4.42
C PHE A 328 4.70 -11.13 -3.36
N TYR A 329 4.99 -10.87 -2.08
CA TYR A 329 4.00 -11.00 -1.02
C TYR A 329 2.87 -9.98 -1.16
N THR A 330 3.19 -8.73 -1.47
CA THR A 330 2.17 -7.68 -1.71
C THR A 330 1.19 -8.08 -2.80
N ILE A 331 1.70 -8.52 -3.97
CA ILE A 331 0.86 -8.97 -5.08
C ILE A 331 0.05 -10.21 -4.69
N THR A 332 0.66 -11.17 -3.99
CA THR A 332 0.01 -12.41 -3.56
C THR A 332 -1.16 -12.13 -2.62
N ILE A 333 -0.95 -11.28 -1.61
CA ILE A 333 -2.00 -10.87 -0.67
C ILE A 333 -3.12 -10.15 -1.41
N GLU A 334 -2.79 -9.24 -2.35
CA GLU A 334 -3.81 -8.52 -3.09
C GLU A 334 -4.66 -9.47 -3.95
N ILE A 335 -4.04 -10.38 -4.70
CA ILE A 335 -4.77 -11.33 -5.54
C ILE A 335 -5.59 -12.29 -4.69
N LEU A 336 -4.97 -12.96 -3.71
CA LEU A 336 -5.59 -14.08 -3.00
C LEU A 336 -6.55 -13.60 -1.90
N ALA A 337 -6.18 -12.57 -1.14
CA ALA A 337 -6.90 -12.14 0.05
C ALA A 337 -7.87 -10.98 -0.20
N ARG A 338 -7.39 -9.90 -0.85
CA ARG A 338 -8.10 -8.60 -0.89
C ARG A 338 -8.98 -8.42 -2.12
N SER A 339 -8.59 -8.97 -3.27
CA SER A 339 -9.34 -8.77 -4.50
C SER A 339 -10.70 -9.49 -4.47
N ASN A 340 -11.73 -8.82 -5.00
CA ASN A 340 -13.08 -9.38 -5.17
C ASN A 340 -13.25 -10.13 -6.51
N HIS A 341 -12.16 -10.51 -7.16
CA HIS A 341 -12.21 -11.23 -8.42
C HIS A 341 -12.72 -12.66 -8.26
N LEU A 342 -13.31 -13.19 -9.34
CA LEU A 342 -13.67 -14.61 -9.43
C LEU A 342 -12.41 -15.49 -9.35
N VAL A 343 -12.56 -16.72 -8.84
CA VAL A 343 -11.45 -17.66 -8.64
C VAL A 343 -10.65 -17.89 -9.92
N ASP A 344 -11.33 -18.02 -11.07
CA ASP A 344 -10.67 -18.23 -12.38
C ASP A 344 -9.72 -17.08 -12.74
N VAL A 345 -10.10 -15.83 -12.45
CA VAL A 345 -9.23 -14.66 -12.66
C VAL A 345 -8.06 -14.72 -11.69
N LYS A 346 -8.30 -15.05 -10.41
CA LYS A 346 -7.23 -15.15 -9.41
C LYS A 346 -6.20 -16.22 -9.78
N LEU A 347 -6.65 -17.37 -10.30
CA LEU A 347 -5.77 -18.43 -10.81
C LEU A 347 -4.92 -17.95 -11.98
N GLU A 348 -5.50 -17.20 -12.91
CA GLU A 348 -4.76 -16.67 -14.06
C GLU A 348 -3.75 -15.58 -13.65
N CYS A 349 -4.14 -14.66 -12.75
CA CYS A 349 -3.21 -13.71 -12.13
C CYS A 349 -2.03 -14.44 -11.49
N PHE A 350 -2.33 -15.45 -10.66
CA PHE A 350 -1.33 -16.24 -9.95
C PHE A 350 -0.40 -17.00 -10.90
N LYS A 351 -0.94 -17.55 -11.99
CA LYS A 351 -0.14 -18.20 -13.03
C LYS A 351 0.84 -17.25 -13.69
N ASN A 352 0.40 -16.04 -14.06
CA ASN A 352 1.30 -15.05 -14.64
C ASN A 352 2.34 -14.57 -13.61
N LEU A 353 1.98 -14.45 -12.33
CA LEU A 353 2.93 -14.19 -11.26
C LEU A 353 4.00 -15.29 -11.16
N MET A 354 3.61 -16.56 -11.16
CA MET A 354 4.56 -17.67 -11.06
C MET A 354 5.52 -17.75 -12.26
N ILE A 355 5.06 -17.37 -13.46
CA ILE A 355 5.96 -17.28 -14.63
C ILE A 355 7.07 -16.25 -14.40
N VAL A 356 6.76 -15.11 -13.77
CA VAL A 356 7.76 -14.10 -13.43
C VAL A 356 8.67 -14.59 -12.29
N VAL A 357 8.10 -15.28 -11.30
CA VAL A 357 8.87 -15.90 -10.20
C VAL A 357 9.86 -16.93 -10.73
N ALA A 358 9.52 -17.70 -11.76
CA ALA A 358 10.39 -18.75 -12.31
C ALA A 358 11.76 -18.20 -12.78
N ASP A 359 11.80 -16.96 -13.25
CA ASP A 359 13.00 -16.26 -13.71
C ASP A 359 13.75 -15.53 -12.57
N SER A 360 13.22 -15.50 -11.35
CA SER A 360 13.83 -14.83 -10.21
C SER A 360 14.95 -15.66 -9.56
N ALA A 361 15.99 -14.97 -9.08
CA ALA A 361 17.03 -15.58 -8.25
C ALA A 361 16.52 -15.96 -6.85
N GLU A 362 15.43 -15.33 -6.39
CA GLU A 362 14.85 -15.49 -5.04
C GLU A 362 13.60 -16.38 -5.05
N LYS A 363 13.37 -17.14 -6.12
CA LYS A 363 12.13 -17.89 -6.32
C LYS A 363 11.82 -18.92 -5.23
N TYR A 364 12.84 -19.53 -4.63
CA TYR A 364 12.64 -20.50 -3.55
C TYR A 364 12.26 -19.81 -2.25
N ASP A 365 12.82 -18.63 -1.95
CA ASP A 365 12.39 -17.80 -0.81
C ASP A 365 10.90 -17.42 -0.93
N MET A 366 10.47 -17.05 -2.14
CA MET A 366 9.07 -16.69 -2.42
C MET A 366 8.11 -17.88 -2.23
N ILE A 367 8.48 -19.06 -2.71
CA ILE A 367 7.60 -20.25 -2.68
C ILE A 367 7.57 -20.93 -1.31
N LEU A 368 8.70 -20.93 -0.60
CA LEU A 368 8.84 -21.54 0.72
C LEU A 368 8.40 -20.61 1.86
N GLY A 369 7.98 -19.38 1.53
CA GLY A 369 7.40 -18.44 2.46
C GLY A 369 6.09 -18.93 3.08
N PRO A 370 5.88 -18.78 4.41
CA PRO A 370 4.68 -19.26 5.09
C PRO A 370 3.40 -18.57 4.57
N LEU A 371 3.48 -17.28 4.23
CA LEU A 371 2.35 -16.48 3.76
C LEU A 371 1.68 -17.08 2.52
N LEU A 372 2.46 -17.68 1.61
CA LEU A 372 1.93 -18.18 0.35
C LEU A 372 0.91 -19.30 0.56
N ILE A 373 1.26 -20.32 1.35
CA ILE A 373 0.35 -21.44 1.61
C ILE A 373 -0.86 -21.01 2.45
N GLU A 374 -0.66 -20.14 3.43
CA GLU A 374 -1.75 -19.64 4.26
C GLU A 374 -2.81 -18.93 3.42
N GLU A 375 -2.40 -18.04 2.51
CA GLU A 375 -3.33 -17.32 1.63
C GLU A 375 -4.00 -18.23 0.60
N ILE A 376 -3.29 -19.21 0.04
CA ILE A 376 -3.89 -20.23 -0.84
C ILE A 376 -4.99 -21.00 -0.08
N VAL A 377 -4.71 -21.43 1.16
CA VAL A 377 -5.68 -22.16 2.00
C VAL A 377 -6.89 -21.27 2.33
N LYS A 378 -6.66 -20.05 2.80
CA LYS A 378 -7.72 -19.09 3.15
C LYS A 378 -8.62 -18.81 1.95
N LEU A 379 -8.06 -18.58 0.77
CA LEU A 379 -8.84 -18.40 -0.46
C LEU A 379 -9.65 -19.66 -0.80
N SER A 380 -9.00 -20.82 -0.81
CA SER A 380 -9.63 -22.08 -1.21
C SER A 380 -10.85 -22.41 -0.36
N ARG A 381 -10.80 -22.14 0.96
CA ARG A 381 -11.92 -22.35 1.89
C ARG A 381 -13.14 -21.46 1.62
N LYS A 382 -12.96 -20.33 0.92
CA LYS A 382 -14.07 -19.45 0.50
C LYS A 382 -14.82 -19.99 -0.73
N THR A 383 -14.38 -21.12 -1.29
CA THR A 383 -14.94 -21.70 -2.52
C THR A 383 -15.77 -22.95 -2.23
N ASN A 384 -16.60 -23.37 -3.19
CA ASN A 384 -17.42 -24.58 -3.07
C ASN A 384 -16.60 -25.88 -3.19
N GLU A 385 -15.39 -25.84 -3.77
CA GLU A 385 -14.51 -27.00 -3.94
C GLU A 385 -13.10 -26.71 -3.39
N PRO A 386 -12.92 -26.52 -2.06
CA PRO A 386 -11.66 -26.04 -1.48
C PRO A 386 -10.43 -26.87 -1.84
N THR A 387 -10.55 -28.20 -1.80
CA THR A 387 -9.45 -29.10 -2.12
C THR A 387 -9.02 -28.97 -3.57
N LYS A 388 -9.97 -28.85 -4.50
CA LYS A 388 -9.66 -28.74 -5.93
C LYS A 388 -8.96 -27.42 -6.24
N VAL A 389 -9.50 -26.31 -5.75
CA VAL A 389 -8.91 -24.97 -5.95
C VAL A 389 -7.49 -24.91 -5.37
N ARG A 390 -7.28 -25.45 -4.16
CA ARG A 390 -5.95 -25.54 -3.55
C ARG A 390 -4.96 -26.30 -4.42
N LEU A 391 -5.38 -27.44 -4.94
CA LEU A 391 -4.55 -28.29 -5.80
C LEU A 391 -4.25 -27.63 -7.16
N GLU A 392 -5.14 -26.79 -7.68
CA GLU A 392 -4.88 -26.00 -8.89
C GLU A 392 -3.77 -24.96 -8.66
N PHE A 393 -3.77 -24.24 -7.53
CA PHE A 393 -2.67 -23.34 -7.16
C PHE A 393 -1.33 -24.07 -7.02
N ILE A 394 -1.34 -25.22 -6.32
CA ILE A 394 -0.15 -26.08 -6.17
C ILE A 394 0.37 -26.54 -7.52
N LYS A 395 -0.53 -26.97 -8.41
CA LYS A 395 -0.19 -27.42 -9.75
C LYS A 395 0.45 -26.31 -10.57
N ILE A 396 -0.04 -25.07 -10.46
CA ILE A 396 0.57 -23.92 -11.14
C ILE A 396 2.04 -23.76 -10.69
N ILE A 397 2.32 -23.81 -9.39
CA ILE A 397 3.71 -23.68 -8.86
C ILE A 397 4.59 -24.80 -9.41
N ASP A 398 4.10 -26.04 -9.38
CA ASP A 398 4.83 -27.20 -9.88
C ASP A 398 5.20 -27.06 -11.36
N GLU A 399 4.19 -26.81 -12.21
CA GLU A 399 4.36 -26.74 -13.67
C GLU A 399 5.17 -25.53 -14.13
N THR A 400 5.07 -24.39 -13.43
CA THR A 400 5.70 -23.14 -13.88
C THR A 400 7.04 -22.86 -13.25
N VAL A 401 7.28 -23.28 -12.00
CA VAL A 401 8.52 -22.95 -11.28
C VAL A 401 9.38 -24.18 -11.00
N MET A 402 8.80 -25.28 -10.53
CA MET A 402 9.60 -26.44 -10.11
C MET A 402 10.07 -27.32 -11.26
N GLN A 403 9.16 -27.72 -12.14
CA GLN A 403 9.47 -28.64 -13.24
C GLN A 403 10.52 -28.08 -14.23
N PRO A 404 10.48 -26.79 -14.64
CA PRO A 404 11.50 -26.22 -15.54
C PRO A 404 12.93 -26.26 -14.97
N ASP A 405 13.08 -26.22 -13.65
CA ASP A 405 14.37 -26.35 -12.97
C ASP A 405 14.82 -27.80 -12.77
N GLY A 406 13.97 -28.78 -13.11
CA GLY A 406 14.15 -30.18 -12.73
C GLY A 406 14.04 -30.41 -11.22
N SER A 407 13.38 -29.50 -10.50
CA SER A 407 13.10 -29.62 -9.06
C SER A 407 11.76 -30.29 -8.82
N ASN A 408 11.56 -30.85 -7.62
CA ASN A 408 10.32 -31.50 -7.21
C ASN A 408 9.65 -30.68 -6.09
N MET A 409 8.33 -30.79 -5.97
CA MET A 409 7.54 -30.18 -4.90
C MET A 409 7.78 -30.77 -3.49
N PHE A 410 8.58 -31.82 -3.34
CA PHE A 410 8.84 -32.49 -2.06
C PHE A 410 9.22 -31.49 -0.96
N CYS A 411 10.28 -30.71 -1.17
CA CYS A 411 10.75 -29.71 -0.20
C CYS A 411 9.67 -28.65 0.13
N VAL A 412 8.87 -28.28 -0.88
CA VAL A 412 7.76 -27.33 -0.73
C VAL A 412 6.67 -27.91 0.17
N TYR A 413 6.26 -29.17 -0.05
CA TYR A 413 5.25 -29.82 0.78
C TYR A 413 5.72 -29.98 2.23
N ILE A 414 6.98 -30.35 2.47
CA ILE A 414 7.53 -30.45 3.83
C ILE A 414 7.47 -29.10 4.54
N ARG A 415 7.92 -28.03 3.85
CA ARG A 415 7.87 -26.68 4.40
C ARG A 415 6.44 -26.23 4.70
N TRP A 416 5.53 -26.44 3.78
CA TRP A 416 4.14 -26.03 3.94
C TRP A 416 3.40 -26.80 5.02
N ILE A 417 3.67 -28.09 5.20
CA ILE A 417 3.15 -28.88 6.32
C ILE A 417 3.62 -28.28 7.66
N TYR A 418 4.89 -27.92 7.74
CA TYR A 418 5.46 -27.27 8.91
C TYR A 418 4.78 -25.92 9.21
N ASP A 419 4.66 -25.06 8.20
CA ASP A 419 4.06 -23.74 8.33
C ASP A 419 2.59 -23.83 8.78
N ILE A 420 1.79 -24.72 8.16
CA ILE A 420 0.40 -24.96 8.59
C ILE A 420 0.32 -25.52 10.01
N GLY A 421 1.24 -26.42 10.39
CA GLY A 421 1.30 -26.95 11.75
C GLY A 421 1.50 -25.86 12.80
N LYS A 422 2.37 -24.88 12.51
CA LYS A 422 2.71 -23.75 13.40
C LYS A 422 1.75 -22.57 13.31
N SER A 423 0.98 -22.43 12.23
CA SER A 423 0.08 -21.31 11.99
C SER A 423 -0.97 -21.15 13.11
N TYR A 424 -1.25 -19.92 13.52
CA TYR A 424 -2.32 -19.62 14.49
C TYR A 424 -3.68 -19.38 13.81
N ASP A 425 -3.71 -19.30 12.48
CA ASP A 425 -4.90 -18.93 11.71
C ASP A 425 -5.88 -20.10 11.50
N PHE A 426 -5.48 -21.33 11.84
CA PHE A 426 -6.25 -22.54 11.59
C PHE A 426 -6.54 -23.31 12.88
N SER A 427 -7.77 -23.81 13.00
CA SER A 427 -8.12 -24.74 14.07
C SER A 427 -7.36 -26.07 13.94
N LEU A 428 -7.31 -26.86 15.02
CA LEU A 428 -6.61 -28.15 14.99
C LEU A 428 -7.16 -29.11 13.91
N ASP A 429 -8.48 -29.15 13.75
CA ASP A 429 -9.13 -30.01 12.76
C ASP A 429 -8.84 -29.52 11.33
N ASP A 430 -8.85 -28.20 11.11
CA ASP A 430 -8.47 -27.62 9.83
C ASP A 430 -7.02 -27.96 9.46
N LYS A 431 -6.09 -27.83 10.42
CA LYS A 431 -4.68 -28.19 10.22
C LYS A 431 -4.54 -29.63 9.79
N LYS A 432 -5.19 -30.57 10.49
CA LYS A 432 -5.15 -32.00 10.16
C LYS A 432 -5.67 -32.28 8.76
N GLU A 433 -6.78 -31.66 8.37
CA GLU A 433 -7.34 -31.82 7.01
C GLU A 433 -6.37 -31.31 5.94
N ILE A 434 -5.81 -30.11 6.13
CA ILE A 434 -4.87 -29.48 5.19
C ILE A 434 -3.61 -30.32 5.05
N ILE A 435 -2.99 -30.69 6.18
CA ILE A 435 -1.78 -31.51 6.23
C ILE A 435 -2.00 -32.84 5.52
N ARG A 436 -3.14 -33.50 5.75
CA ARG A 436 -3.47 -34.76 5.07
C ARG A 436 -3.49 -34.59 3.55
N ILE A 437 -4.12 -33.53 3.04
CA ILE A 437 -4.17 -33.24 1.60
C ILE A 437 -2.76 -33.00 1.03
N LEU A 438 -1.88 -32.31 1.76
CA LEU A 438 -0.51 -32.08 1.33
C LEU A 438 0.32 -33.37 1.36
N MET A 439 0.19 -34.18 2.41
CA MET A 439 0.88 -35.47 2.53
C MET A 439 0.52 -36.43 1.39
N ASP A 440 -0.74 -36.43 0.94
CA ASP A 440 -1.20 -37.24 -0.18
C ASP A 440 -0.54 -36.89 -1.52
N LYS A 441 0.16 -35.75 -1.60
CA LYS A 441 0.88 -35.30 -2.80
C LYS A 441 2.39 -35.46 -2.71
N ILE A 442 2.92 -35.86 -1.56
CA ILE A 442 4.35 -36.06 -1.39
C ILE A 442 4.81 -37.29 -2.19
N ASP A 443 5.79 -37.08 -3.08
CA ASP A 443 6.52 -38.17 -3.72
C ASP A 443 7.61 -38.70 -2.78
N VAL A 444 7.29 -39.72 -1.98
CA VAL A 444 8.23 -40.35 -1.04
C VAL A 444 9.41 -41.05 -1.74
N ASN A 445 9.33 -41.28 -3.05
CA ASN A 445 10.42 -41.86 -3.84
C ASN A 445 11.41 -40.80 -4.35
N TYR A 446 11.16 -39.53 -4.06
CA TYR A 446 12.05 -38.44 -4.45
C TYR A 446 13.44 -38.63 -3.84
N ASN A 447 14.48 -38.46 -4.66
CA ASN A 447 15.87 -38.63 -4.22
C ASN A 447 16.57 -37.28 -4.20
N PHE A 448 17.03 -36.87 -3.02
CA PHE A 448 17.78 -35.64 -2.84
C PHE A 448 19.07 -35.67 -3.65
N ASN A 449 19.35 -34.55 -4.33
CA ASN A 449 20.49 -34.39 -5.19
C ASN A 449 21.24 -33.12 -4.83
N ARG A 450 22.53 -33.26 -4.50
CA ARG A 450 23.42 -32.14 -4.18
C ARG A 450 23.52 -31.08 -5.28
N ASN A 451 23.33 -31.48 -6.54
CA ASN A 451 23.37 -30.56 -7.68
C ASN A 451 22.03 -29.86 -7.92
N ASN A 452 20.95 -30.29 -7.25
CA ASN A 452 19.69 -29.59 -7.27
C ASN A 452 19.77 -28.39 -6.29
N LYS A 453 19.46 -27.20 -6.81
CA LYS A 453 19.57 -25.96 -6.03
C LYS A 453 18.60 -25.93 -4.86
N LEU A 454 17.36 -26.39 -5.06
CA LEU A 454 16.33 -26.41 -4.03
C LEU A 454 16.70 -27.38 -2.90
N ASP A 455 17.17 -28.58 -3.21
CA ASP A 455 17.58 -29.57 -2.20
C ASP A 455 18.71 -29.04 -1.31
N TYR A 456 19.75 -28.48 -1.95
CA TYR A 456 20.86 -27.85 -1.24
C TYR A 456 20.38 -26.70 -0.35
N TRP A 457 19.53 -25.83 -0.90
CA TRP A 457 19.01 -24.66 -0.21
C TRP A 457 18.13 -25.06 0.98
N PHE A 458 17.26 -26.05 0.80
CA PHE A 458 16.40 -26.60 1.85
C PHE A 458 17.23 -27.19 3.00
N LEU A 459 18.24 -28.02 2.70
CA LEU A 459 19.12 -28.59 3.73
C LEU A 459 19.92 -27.53 4.48
N LYS A 460 20.35 -26.47 3.79
CA LYS A 460 21.13 -25.39 4.37
C LYS A 460 20.33 -24.53 5.36
N TYR A 461 19.09 -24.19 5.00
CA TYR A 461 18.30 -23.20 5.73
C TYR A 461 17.16 -23.80 6.57
N TYR A 462 16.72 -25.02 6.27
CA TYR A 462 15.50 -25.61 6.84
C TYR A 462 15.69 -27.03 7.37
N SER A 463 16.93 -27.47 7.63
CA SER A 463 17.20 -28.76 8.27
C SER A 463 16.47 -28.93 9.61
N TYR A 464 16.32 -27.85 10.38
CA TYR A 464 15.58 -27.85 11.65
C TYR A 464 14.10 -28.25 11.50
N ILE A 465 13.48 -28.01 10.34
CA ILE A 465 12.08 -28.41 10.09
C ILE A 465 11.93 -29.92 10.16
N LEU A 466 12.92 -30.64 9.62
CA LEU A 466 12.89 -32.10 9.56
C LEU A 466 12.85 -32.68 10.98
N GLU A 467 13.60 -32.10 11.91
CA GLU A 467 13.63 -32.48 13.33
C GLU A 467 12.32 -32.11 14.04
N ASP A 468 11.79 -30.90 13.82
CA ASP A 468 10.53 -30.44 14.40
C ASP A 468 9.32 -31.29 13.96
N LEU A 469 9.32 -31.78 12.71
CA LEU A 469 8.27 -32.64 12.18
C LEU A 469 8.27 -34.03 12.84
N GLU A 470 9.44 -34.57 13.22
CA GLU A 470 9.52 -35.81 14.00
C GLU A 470 8.84 -35.67 15.38
N MET A 471 8.88 -34.46 15.95
CA MET A 471 8.25 -34.13 17.23
C MET A 471 6.74 -33.85 17.12
N SER A 472 6.23 -33.55 15.92
CA SER A 472 4.85 -33.09 15.69
C SER A 472 3.86 -34.22 15.34
N LYS A 473 4.01 -35.38 16.01
CA LYS A 473 3.27 -36.63 15.72
C LYS A 473 1.75 -36.49 15.63
N ASP A 474 1.15 -35.77 16.56
CA ASP A 474 -0.32 -35.70 16.69
C ASP A 474 -1.02 -34.91 15.57
N LEU A 475 -0.26 -34.16 14.77
CA LEU A 475 -0.76 -33.42 13.59
C LEU A 475 -0.64 -34.21 12.29
N LEU A 476 0.31 -35.14 12.21
CA LEU A 476 0.74 -35.76 10.95
C LEU A 476 0.06 -37.10 10.66
N TYR A 477 -0.64 -37.70 11.62
CA TYR A 477 -1.38 -38.95 11.36
C TYR A 477 -2.56 -39.16 12.31
N ASP A 478 -3.52 -39.94 11.82
CA ASP A 478 -4.63 -40.46 12.62
C ASP A 478 -4.36 -41.93 12.96
N LYS A 479 -4.25 -42.24 14.26
CA LYS A 479 -4.01 -43.61 14.77
C LYS A 479 -5.13 -44.58 14.40
N GLU A 480 -6.32 -44.08 14.15
CA GLU A 480 -7.49 -44.90 13.86
C GLU A 480 -7.57 -45.31 12.38
N ILE A 481 -6.75 -44.69 11.50
CA ILE A 481 -6.75 -44.92 10.06
C ILE A 481 -5.42 -45.60 9.65
N PRO A 482 -5.41 -46.91 9.35
CA PRO A 482 -4.18 -47.64 9.01
C PRO A 482 -3.37 -47.02 7.85
N GLU A 483 -4.06 -46.54 6.80
CA GLU A 483 -3.43 -45.87 5.65
C GLU A 483 -2.72 -44.57 6.05
N SER A 484 -3.23 -43.85 7.06
CA SER A 484 -2.61 -42.63 7.58
C SER A 484 -1.32 -42.95 8.33
N VAL A 485 -1.32 -44.01 9.13
CA VAL A 485 -0.15 -44.50 9.86
C VAL A 485 0.95 -44.95 8.89
N GLU A 486 0.59 -45.68 7.84
CA GLU A 486 1.54 -46.14 6.82
C GLU A 486 2.22 -44.97 6.10
N LYS A 487 1.43 -43.99 5.63
CA LYS A 487 1.97 -42.78 4.98
C LYS A 487 2.90 -41.99 5.89
N TYR A 488 2.55 -41.82 7.15
CA TYR A 488 3.39 -41.17 8.14
C TYR A 488 4.73 -41.89 8.31
N ASN A 489 4.70 -43.22 8.48
CA ASN A 489 5.93 -44.01 8.62
C ASN A 489 6.82 -43.92 7.37
N CYS A 490 6.23 -43.98 6.18
CA CYS A 490 6.98 -43.78 4.92
C CYS A 490 7.63 -42.39 4.85
N LEU A 491 6.90 -41.34 5.23
CA LEU A 491 7.43 -39.99 5.27
C LEU A 491 8.57 -39.84 6.29
N MET A 492 8.40 -40.36 7.51
CA MET A 492 9.41 -40.27 8.56
C MET A 492 10.69 -41.03 8.19
N ASN A 493 10.56 -42.24 7.63
CA ASN A 493 11.72 -42.98 7.11
C ASN A 493 12.46 -42.13 6.06
N LYS A 494 11.71 -41.47 5.17
CA LYS A 494 12.31 -40.61 4.15
C LYS A 494 13.01 -39.39 4.74
N ILE A 495 12.41 -38.76 5.74
CA ILE A 495 13.02 -37.64 6.48
C ILE A 495 14.33 -38.09 7.13
N SER A 496 14.36 -39.25 7.79
CA SER A 496 15.57 -39.80 8.39
C SER A 496 16.67 -40.05 7.35
N GLU A 497 16.34 -40.62 6.19
CA GLU A 497 17.29 -40.79 5.07
C GLU A 497 17.89 -39.44 4.62
N ILE A 498 17.07 -38.39 4.54
CA ILE A 498 17.49 -37.04 4.12
C ILE A 498 18.41 -36.41 5.17
N ILE A 499 18.10 -36.56 6.46
CA ILE A 499 18.95 -36.06 7.55
C ILE A 499 20.32 -36.76 7.51
N GLU A 500 20.36 -38.08 7.31
CA GLU A 500 21.63 -38.81 7.20
C GLU A 500 22.44 -38.38 5.96
N PHE A 501 21.76 -38.23 4.82
CA PHE A 501 22.37 -37.69 3.60
C PHE A 501 22.94 -36.29 3.84
N GLY A 502 22.17 -35.40 4.47
CA GLY A 502 22.58 -34.04 4.81
C GLY A 502 23.79 -34.00 5.72
N LYS A 503 23.82 -34.82 6.77
CA LYS A 503 24.98 -34.96 7.68
C LYS A 503 26.24 -35.43 6.95
N LYS A 504 26.09 -36.29 5.94
CA LYS A 504 27.21 -36.83 5.16
C LYS A 504 27.74 -35.85 4.13
N GLU A 505 26.85 -35.24 3.35
CA GLU A 505 27.22 -34.44 2.18
C GLU A 505 27.37 -32.94 2.50
N PHE A 506 26.79 -32.47 3.61
CA PHE A 506 26.83 -31.07 4.07
C PHE A 506 27.04 -30.95 5.60
N PRO A 507 28.13 -31.52 6.15
CA PRO A 507 28.35 -31.56 7.59
C PRO A 507 28.32 -30.16 8.24
N GLU A 508 28.74 -29.11 7.52
CA GLU A 508 28.73 -27.72 7.97
C GLU A 508 27.35 -27.19 8.39
N PHE A 509 26.25 -27.72 7.84
CA PHE A 509 24.89 -27.27 8.18
C PHE A 509 24.31 -28.00 9.40
N PHE A 510 24.89 -29.13 9.78
CA PHE A 510 24.42 -29.98 10.89
C PHE A 510 25.29 -29.85 12.16
N ILE A 511 26.35 -29.03 12.14
CA ILE A 511 27.27 -28.83 13.28
C ILE A 511 26.76 -27.80 14.29
N ARG A 512 25.78 -26.95 13.96
CA ARG A 512 25.39 -25.77 14.77
C ARG A 512 24.33 -25.97 15.87
N PHE A 513 23.76 -27.16 16.05
CA PHE A 513 22.61 -27.35 16.97
C PHE A 513 22.87 -28.29 18.16
N ASN A 514 24.13 -28.67 18.43
CA ASN A 514 24.52 -29.44 19.62
C ASN A 514 25.11 -28.56 20.75
N ILE A 515 24.38 -27.52 21.17
CA ILE A 515 24.66 -26.80 22.43
C ILE A 515 23.37 -26.67 23.24
#